data_AF-A0A228J4F4-F1
#
_entry.id   AF-A0A228J4F4-F1
#
_cell.length_a   1.000
_cell.length_b   1.000
_cell.length_c   1.000
_cell.angle_alpha   90.00
_cell.angle_beta   90.00
_cell.angle_gamma   90.00
#
_symmetry.space_group_name_H-M   'P 1'
#
loop_
_entity.id
_entity.type
_entity.pdbx_description
1 polymer ?
#
loop_
_entity_poly.entity_id
_entity_poly.type
_entity_poly.pdbx_seq_one_letter_code
_entity_poly.pdbx_strand_id
1 'polypeptide(L)'
;MQKLKAQRDNISRAAEKALARYEAQRVTQDQSHKLAAGIAETIAVNNQAIGFVWEHHYSKHPREDHEARDGIVYLYRDSPLIRTAFSKGWIRNSSIEYVEDLPEIPGQEINCRCSASYIYSLSALYRKAPYMLTQKYEDARRTRAETA
;
A
#
# COMPACT_ATOMS: atom_id res chain seq x y z
N MET A 1 -19.83 -53.29 -10.21
CA MET A 1 -19.93 -51.84 -9.89
C MET A 1 -19.21 -51.41 -8.60
N GLN A 2 -19.09 -52.26 -7.59
CA GLN A 2 -18.47 -51.92 -6.28
C GLN A 2 -16.99 -51.50 -6.37
N LYS A 3 -16.18 -52.17 -7.20
CA LYS A 3 -14.77 -51.83 -7.43
C LYS A 3 -14.57 -50.44 -8.05
N LEU A 4 -15.41 -50.10 -9.04
CA LEU A 4 -15.41 -48.78 -9.68
C LEU A 4 -15.82 -47.67 -8.69
N LYS A 5 -16.79 -47.94 -7.81
CA LYS A 5 -17.18 -47.02 -6.74
C LYS A 5 -16.03 -46.78 -5.76
N ALA A 6 -15.38 -47.84 -5.28
CA ALA A 6 -14.22 -47.72 -4.38
C ALA A 6 -13.03 -46.98 -5.00
N GLN A 7 -12.78 -47.18 -6.30
CA GLN A 7 -11.75 -46.43 -7.03
C GLN A 7 -12.08 -44.94 -7.13
N ARG A 8 -13.33 -44.59 -7.43
CA ARG A 8 -13.81 -43.20 -7.44
C ARG A 8 -13.70 -42.56 -6.07
N ASP A 9 -14.08 -43.26 -5.01
CA ASP A 9 -13.99 -42.75 -3.64
C ASP A 9 -12.53 -42.47 -3.23
N ASN A 10 -11.59 -43.33 -3.63
CA ASN A 10 -10.16 -43.13 -3.36
C ASN A 10 -9.61 -41.90 -4.11
N ILE A 11 -9.93 -41.77 -5.40
CA ILE A 11 -9.53 -40.61 -6.22
C ILE A 11 -10.14 -39.32 -5.64
N SER A 12 -11.42 -39.33 -5.26
CA SER A 12 -12.11 -38.15 -4.73
C SER A 12 -11.47 -37.67 -3.43
N ARG A 13 -11.18 -38.58 -2.49
CA ARG A 13 -10.47 -38.24 -1.24
C ARG A 13 -9.07 -37.67 -1.47
N ALA A 14 -8.34 -38.20 -2.45
CA ALA A 14 -7.03 -37.68 -2.80
C ALA A 14 -7.13 -36.26 -3.40
N ALA A 15 -8.11 -36.03 -4.27
CA ALA A 15 -8.39 -34.72 -4.87
C ALA A 15 -8.81 -33.67 -3.82
N GLU A 16 -9.72 -34.03 -2.91
CA GLU A 16 -10.16 -33.17 -1.80
C GLU A 16 -8.98 -32.75 -0.92
N LYS A 17 -8.11 -33.70 -0.56
CA LYS A 17 -6.90 -33.41 0.22
C LYS A 17 -5.92 -32.51 -0.54
N ALA A 18 -5.79 -32.70 -1.85
CA ALA A 18 -4.94 -31.85 -2.69
C ALA A 18 -5.49 -30.42 -2.76
N LEU A 19 -6.80 -30.26 -2.94
CA LEU A 19 -7.48 -28.96 -2.93
C LEU A 19 -7.31 -28.24 -1.58
N ALA A 20 -7.56 -28.93 -0.47
CA ALA A 20 -7.41 -28.36 0.86
C ALA A 20 -5.98 -27.87 1.14
N ARG A 21 -4.96 -28.60 0.65
CA ARG A 21 -3.55 -28.16 0.74
C ARG A 21 -3.27 -26.93 -0.11
N TYR A 22 -3.81 -26.89 -1.33
CA TYR A 22 -3.67 -25.75 -2.23
C TYR A 22 -4.31 -24.49 -1.64
N GLU A 23 -5.52 -24.60 -1.09
CA GLU A 23 -6.21 -23.50 -0.41
C GLU A 23 -5.45 -23.04 0.83
N ALA A 24 -4.99 -23.97 1.67
CA ALA A 24 -4.19 -23.64 2.85
C ALA A 24 -2.89 -22.91 2.47
N GLN A 25 -2.20 -23.34 1.41
CA GLN A 25 -1.01 -22.66 0.92
C GLN A 25 -1.30 -21.22 0.48
N ARG A 26 -2.42 -21.00 -0.23
CA ARG A 26 -2.82 -19.66 -0.67
C ARG A 26 -3.19 -18.75 0.50
N VAL A 27 -3.90 -19.27 1.50
CA VAL A 27 -4.22 -18.54 2.73
C VAL A 27 -2.94 -18.14 3.45
N THR A 28 -2.00 -19.07 3.63
CA THR A 28 -0.71 -18.75 4.27
C THR A 28 0.06 -17.67 3.51
N GLN A 29 0.10 -17.73 2.18
CA GLN A 29 0.76 -16.71 1.35
C GLN A 29 0.11 -15.34 1.50
N ASP A 30 -1.22 -15.29 1.40
CA ASP A 30 -2.03 -14.07 1.58
C ASP A 30 -1.77 -13.45 2.95
N GLN A 31 -1.99 -14.22 4.03
CA GLN A 31 -1.82 -13.73 5.40
C GLN A 31 -0.38 -13.31 5.71
N SER A 32 0.61 -13.98 5.13
CA SER A 32 2.02 -13.58 5.30
C SER A 32 2.30 -12.22 4.66
N HIS A 33 1.74 -11.95 3.47
CA HIS A 33 1.92 -10.66 2.80
C HIS A 33 1.23 -9.53 3.58
N LYS A 34 0.02 -9.76 4.09
CA LYS A 34 -0.71 -8.81 4.93
C LYS A 34 0.03 -8.49 6.22
N LEU A 35 0.56 -9.51 6.89
CA LEU A 35 1.37 -9.34 8.10
C LEU A 35 2.63 -8.51 7.81
N ALA A 36 3.35 -8.81 6.73
CA ALA A 36 4.53 -8.05 6.34
C ALA A 36 4.20 -6.57 6.05
N ALA A 37 3.10 -6.32 5.33
CA ALA A 37 2.62 -4.97 5.04
C ALA A 37 2.25 -4.20 6.32
N GLY A 38 1.50 -4.83 7.23
CA GLY A 38 1.12 -4.21 8.51
C GLY A 38 2.31 -3.93 9.44
N ILE A 39 3.31 -4.82 9.49
CA ILE A 39 4.56 -4.58 10.22
C ILE A 39 5.29 -3.38 9.62
N ALA A 40 5.43 -3.33 8.29
CA ALA A 40 6.11 -2.24 7.61
C ALA A 40 5.42 -0.89 7.85
N GLU A 41 4.09 -0.86 7.81
CA GLU A 41 3.29 0.33 8.11
C GLU A 41 3.49 0.79 9.55
N THR A 42 3.37 -0.13 10.50
CA THR A 42 3.55 0.17 11.94
C THR A 42 4.92 0.79 12.19
N ILE A 43 5.98 0.21 11.61
CA ILE A 43 7.34 0.75 11.70
C ILE A 43 7.43 2.14 11.06
N ALA A 44 6.83 2.32 9.88
CA ALA A 44 6.87 3.59 9.17
C ALA A 44 6.16 4.72 9.93
N VAL A 45 4.95 4.46 10.46
CA VAL A 45 4.19 5.41 11.27
C VAL A 45 4.95 5.77 12.55
N ASN A 46 5.54 4.78 13.24
CA ASN A 46 6.38 5.02 14.42
C ASN A 46 7.62 5.86 14.10
N ASN A 47 8.17 5.72 12.89
CA ASN A 47 9.28 6.51 12.37
C ASN A 47 8.82 7.84 11.72
N GLN A 48 7.61 8.30 12.03
CA GLN A 48 7.04 9.57 11.55
C GLN A 48 6.91 9.68 10.03
N ALA A 49 6.58 8.57 9.35
CA ALA A 49 6.15 8.64 7.96
C ALA A 49 4.98 9.63 7.80
N ILE A 50 5.02 10.40 6.72
CA ILE A 50 3.98 11.39 6.37
C ILE A 50 2.98 10.85 5.36
N GLY A 51 3.30 9.71 4.73
CA GLY A 51 2.50 9.06 3.72
C GLY A 51 3.26 7.95 3.02
N PHE A 52 2.71 7.44 1.93
CA PHE A 52 3.36 6.48 1.05
C PHE A 52 2.92 6.65 -0.40
N VAL A 53 3.72 6.10 -1.32
CA VAL A 53 3.32 5.85 -2.71
C VAL A 53 2.81 4.42 -2.80
N TRP A 54 1.65 4.22 -3.42
CA TRP A 54 1.16 2.88 -3.75
C TRP A 54 1.93 2.35 -4.95
N GLU A 55 2.57 1.20 -4.81
CA GLU A 55 3.36 0.59 -5.88
C GLU A 55 2.69 -0.73 -6.30
N HIS A 56 2.20 -0.76 -7.53
CA HIS A 56 1.67 -1.94 -8.17
C HIS A 56 2.80 -2.73 -8.84
N HIS A 57 2.86 -4.03 -8.54
CA HIS A 57 3.77 -4.94 -9.22
C HIS A 57 2.99 -5.63 -10.33
N TYR A 58 3.11 -5.11 -11.57
CA TYR A 58 2.43 -5.60 -12.78
C TYR A 58 2.40 -7.12 -12.82
N SER A 59 1.27 -7.67 -12.37
CA SER A 59 1.06 -9.11 -12.33
C SER A 59 0.43 -9.53 -13.64
N LYS A 60 0.60 -10.82 -13.99
CA LYS A 60 -0.01 -11.42 -15.19
C LYS A 60 -1.54 -11.25 -15.27
N HIS A 61 -2.19 -10.93 -14.15
CA HIS A 61 -3.61 -10.61 -14.02
C HIS A 61 -3.76 -9.35 -13.16
N PRO A 62 -3.56 -8.15 -13.72
CA PRO A 62 -3.68 -6.91 -12.96
C PRO A 62 -5.14 -6.70 -12.56
N ARG A 63 -5.34 -6.20 -11.33
CA ARG A 63 -6.65 -5.77 -10.87
C ARG A 63 -6.79 -4.29 -11.22
N GLU A 64 -7.83 -3.92 -11.97
CA GLU A 64 -8.02 -2.55 -12.48
C GLU A 64 -8.01 -1.50 -11.36
N ASP A 65 -8.59 -1.82 -10.20
CA ASP A 65 -8.62 -0.95 -9.02
C ASP A 65 -7.23 -0.73 -8.42
N HIS A 66 -6.32 -1.71 -8.51
CA HIS A 66 -4.95 -1.60 -7.97
C HIS A 66 -4.03 -0.89 -8.95
N GLU A 67 -4.24 -1.09 -10.24
CA GLU A 67 -3.54 -0.37 -11.31
C GLU A 67 -3.91 1.12 -11.30
N ALA A 68 -5.19 1.44 -11.09
CA ALA A 68 -5.64 2.83 -10.95
C ALA A 68 -5.04 3.56 -9.74
N ARG A 69 -4.58 2.83 -8.72
CA ARG A 69 -3.92 3.39 -7.53
C ARG A 69 -2.41 3.47 -7.68
N ASP A 70 -1.83 2.86 -8.71
CA ASP A 70 -0.38 2.83 -8.90
C ASP A 70 0.21 4.24 -9.03
N GLY A 71 1.27 4.51 -8.27
CA GLY A 71 1.93 5.81 -8.22
C GLY A 71 1.19 6.91 -7.46
N ILE A 72 -0.04 6.66 -6.99
CA ILE A 72 -0.78 7.65 -6.19
C ILE A 72 -0.12 7.79 -4.81
N VAL A 73 -0.01 9.03 -4.35
CA VAL A 73 0.54 9.38 -3.04
C VAL A 73 -0.59 9.58 -2.04
N TYR A 74 -0.55 8.80 -0.97
CA TYR A 74 -1.49 8.89 0.14
C TYR A 74 -0.78 9.47 1.37
N LEU A 75 -1.40 10.43 2.04
CA LEU A 75 -0.85 11.09 3.23
C LEU A 75 -1.57 10.65 4.50
N TYR A 76 -0.84 10.55 5.61
CA TYR A 76 -1.45 10.37 6.93
C TYR A 76 -1.99 11.70 7.42
N ARG A 77 -3.29 11.77 7.70
CA ARG A 77 -3.97 12.99 8.14
C ARG A 77 -3.40 13.52 9.45
N ASP A 78 -3.10 12.60 10.36
CA ASP A 78 -2.62 12.92 11.71
C ASP A 78 -1.11 13.16 11.81
N SER A 79 -0.38 13.03 10.70
CA SER A 79 1.06 13.32 10.70
C SER A 79 1.34 14.78 11.10
N PRO A 80 2.15 15.05 12.14
CA PRO A 80 2.43 16.41 12.59
C PRO A 80 3.03 17.31 11.51
N LEU A 81 3.86 16.74 10.63
CA LEU A 81 4.49 17.46 9.52
C LEU A 81 3.47 17.84 8.45
N ILE A 82 2.50 16.95 8.16
CA ILE A 82 1.40 17.24 7.25
C ILE A 82 0.50 18.33 7.82
N ARG A 83 0.10 18.23 9.10
CA ARG A 83 -0.68 19.28 9.78
C ARG A 83 0.01 20.65 9.73
N THR A 84 1.32 20.68 9.93
CA THR A 84 2.12 21.92 9.81
C THR A 84 2.17 22.43 8.38
N ALA A 85 2.29 21.54 7.40
CA ALA A 85 2.32 21.93 6.00
C ALA A 85 0.96 22.49 5.53
N PHE A 86 -0.15 21.94 6.02
CA PHE A 86 -1.48 22.51 5.83
C PHE A 86 -1.62 23.91 6.43
N SER A 87 -1.24 24.10 7.70
CA SER A 87 -1.39 25.41 8.36
C SER A 87 -0.56 26.51 7.70
N LYS A 88 0.57 26.15 7.09
CA LYS A 88 1.42 27.07 6.31
C LYS A 88 0.96 27.25 4.86
N GLY A 89 -0.06 26.53 4.41
CA GLY A 89 -0.53 26.54 3.03
C GLY A 89 0.50 26.00 2.04
N TRP A 90 1.33 25.05 2.47
CA TRP A 90 2.38 24.41 1.66
C TRP A 90 1.84 23.28 0.78
N ILE A 91 0.70 22.71 1.13
CA ILE A 91 0.05 21.62 0.38
C ILE A 91 -1.30 22.11 -0.16
N ARG A 92 -1.65 21.69 -1.38
CA ARG A 92 -2.95 21.94 -2.01
C ARG A 92 -3.98 20.93 -1.50
N ASN A 93 -5.02 21.40 -0.81
CA ASN A 93 -6.06 20.50 -0.27
C ASN A 93 -6.73 19.62 -1.32
N SER A 94 -6.94 20.13 -2.54
CA SER A 94 -7.64 19.44 -3.63
C SER A 94 -6.86 18.28 -4.26
N SER A 95 -5.61 18.07 -3.85
CA SER A 95 -4.70 17.10 -4.47
C SER A 95 -4.26 16.01 -3.51
N ILE A 96 -4.97 15.86 -2.38
CA ILE A 96 -4.56 14.98 -1.29
C ILE A 96 -5.50 13.81 -1.22
N GLU A 97 -4.92 12.63 -1.37
CA GLU A 97 -5.54 11.37 -0.99
C GLU A 97 -5.03 11.01 0.40
N TYR A 98 -5.93 10.56 1.28
CA TYR A 98 -5.58 10.20 2.64
C TYR A 98 -5.53 8.68 2.81
N VAL A 99 -4.62 8.22 3.66
CA VAL A 99 -4.51 6.79 3.98
C VAL A 99 -5.78 6.30 4.68
N GLU A 100 -6.38 7.14 5.52
CA GLU A 100 -7.60 6.82 6.28
C GLU A 100 -8.85 6.66 5.39
N ASP A 101 -8.80 7.17 4.16
CA ASP A 101 -9.89 7.08 3.19
C ASP A 101 -9.74 5.83 2.29
N LEU A 102 -8.63 5.09 2.40
CA LEU A 102 -8.42 3.81 1.71
C LEU A 102 -9.17 2.67 2.41
N PRO A 103 -9.67 1.67 1.64
CA PRO A 103 -10.26 0.48 2.24
C PRO A 103 -9.24 -0.30 3.06
N GLU A 104 -8.03 -0.50 2.50
CA GLU A 104 -6.88 -1.13 3.15
C GLU A 104 -5.58 -0.61 2.49
N ILE A 105 -4.44 -0.71 3.19
CA ILE A 105 -3.13 -0.34 2.66
C ILE A 105 -2.64 -1.34 1.60
N PRO A 106 -1.68 -0.97 0.71
CA PRO A 106 -1.16 -1.90 -0.29
C PRO A 106 -0.55 -3.13 0.37
N GLY A 107 -0.97 -4.30 -0.10
CA GLY A 107 -0.55 -5.60 0.43
C GLY A 107 -1.43 -6.14 1.56
N GLN A 108 -2.43 -5.39 2.03
CA GLN A 108 -3.41 -5.90 3.01
C GLN A 108 -4.67 -6.50 2.36
N GLU A 109 -5.03 -6.10 1.14
CA GLU A 109 -6.22 -6.66 0.48
C GLU A 109 -6.06 -8.15 0.13
N ILE A 110 -7.18 -8.87 -0.02
CA ILE A 110 -7.19 -10.30 -0.39
C ILE A 110 -6.43 -10.53 -1.72
N ASN A 111 -5.46 -11.43 -1.68
CA ASN A 111 -4.52 -11.76 -2.76
C ASN A 111 -3.76 -10.54 -3.33
N CYS A 112 -3.63 -9.44 -2.58
CA CYS A 112 -2.88 -8.27 -3.00
C CYS A 112 -1.37 -8.55 -2.95
N ARG A 113 -0.64 -8.04 -3.96
CA ARG A 113 0.82 -8.08 -4.02
C ARG A 113 1.46 -6.71 -4.13
N CYS A 114 0.66 -5.65 -4.04
CA CYS A 114 1.14 -4.26 -4.04
C CYS A 114 2.00 -4.00 -2.79
N SER A 115 2.81 -2.93 -2.84
CA SER A 115 3.63 -2.49 -1.71
C SER A 115 3.50 -1.00 -1.47
N ALA A 116 3.84 -0.55 -0.26
CA ALA A 116 3.95 0.86 0.09
C ALA A 116 5.42 1.33 0.04
N SER A 117 5.68 2.42 -0.68
CA SER A 117 6.93 3.17 -0.59
C SER A 117 6.75 4.36 0.35
N TYR A 118 7.16 4.24 1.61
CA TYR A 118 6.94 5.27 2.64
C TYR A 118 7.75 6.55 2.43
N ILE A 119 7.14 7.68 2.75
CA ILE A 119 7.69 9.04 2.64
C ILE A 119 7.84 9.62 4.05
N TYR A 120 9.01 10.18 4.36
CA TYR A 120 9.35 10.67 5.71
C TYR A 120 9.61 12.18 5.80
N SER A 121 9.60 12.90 4.67
CA SER A 121 9.90 14.33 4.67
C SER A 121 9.21 15.06 3.54
N LEU A 122 8.98 16.37 3.71
CA LEU A 122 8.44 17.23 2.67
C LEU A 122 9.33 17.28 1.42
N SER A 123 10.65 17.17 1.59
CA SER A 123 11.58 17.09 0.45
C SER A 123 11.42 15.80 -0.34
N ALA A 124 11.17 14.67 0.33
CA ALA A 124 10.86 13.41 -0.34
C ALA A 124 9.49 13.46 -1.01
N LEU A 125 8.49 14.05 -0.35
CA LEU A 125 7.17 14.30 -0.94
C LEU A 125 7.28 15.16 -2.19
N TYR A 126 8.03 16.27 -2.16
CA TYR A 126 8.25 17.13 -3.33
C TYR A 126 8.85 16.39 -4.52
N ARG A 127 9.77 15.45 -4.27
CA ARG A 127 10.36 14.63 -5.35
C ARG A 127 9.35 13.65 -5.97
N LYS A 128 8.43 13.12 -5.17
CA LYS A 128 7.45 12.10 -5.59
C LYS A 128 6.17 12.71 -6.16
N ALA A 129 5.68 13.78 -5.56
CA ALA A 129 4.43 14.44 -5.90
C ALA A 129 4.57 15.97 -5.81
N PRO A 130 5.34 16.59 -6.73
CA PRO A 130 5.53 18.05 -6.74
C PRO A 130 4.21 18.81 -6.93
N TYR A 131 3.25 18.21 -7.64
CA TYR A 131 1.92 18.77 -7.88
C TYR A 131 1.11 19.01 -6.60
N MET A 132 1.39 18.30 -5.51
CA MET A 132 0.71 18.49 -4.23
C MET A 132 1.19 19.75 -3.50
N LEU A 133 2.38 20.27 -3.81
CA LEU A 133 2.95 21.41 -3.12
C LEU A 133 2.62 22.73 -3.82
N THR A 134 2.56 23.80 -3.03
CA THR A 134 2.25 25.16 -3.49
C THR A 134 3.53 25.96 -3.73
N GLN A 135 3.42 27.09 -4.45
CA GLN A 135 4.54 28.01 -4.63
C GLN A 135 5.12 28.48 -3.28
N LYS A 136 4.27 28.64 -2.25
CA LYS A 136 4.71 28.99 -0.90
C LYS A 136 5.71 28.00 -0.31
N TYR A 137 5.56 26.71 -0.62
CA TYR A 137 6.53 25.70 -0.20
C TYR A 137 7.85 25.87 -0.94
N GLU A 138 7.81 26.09 -2.26
CA GLU A 138 9.02 26.28 -3.06
C GLU A 138 9.82 27.50 -2.59
N ASP A 139 9.15 28.62 -2.34
CA ASP A 139 9.77 29.85 -1.86
C ASP A 139 10.43 29.61 -0.49
N ALA A 140 9.69 28.97 0.44
CA ALA A 140 10.22 28.60 1.76
C ALA A 140 11.42 27.63 1.67
N ARG A 141 11.43 26.73 0.67
CA ARG A 141 12.54 25.81 0.43
C ARG A 141 13.78 26.54 -0.11
N ARG A 142 13.60 27.51 -1.01
CA ARG A 142 14.68 28.34 -1.57
C ARG A 142 15.33 29.19 -0.48
N THR A 143 14.53 29.89 0.32
CA THR A 143 15.05 30.68 1.46
C THR A 143 15.87 29.82 2.42
N ARG A 144 15.40 28.60 2.73
CA ARG A 144 16.16 27.66 3.58
C ARG A 144 17.50 27.26 2.98
N ALA A 145 17.58 27.08 1.66
CA ALA A 145 18.81 26.71 0.97
C ALA A 145 19.81 27.86 0.90
N GLU A 146 19.35 29.11 0.91
CA GLU A 146 20.20 30.31 0.95
C GLU A 146 20.74 30.62 2.35
N THR A 147 20.04 30.17 3.40
CA THR A 147 20.44 30.38 4.80
C THR A 147 21.26 29.22 5.42
N ALA A 148 21.48 28.13 4.67
CA ALA A 148 22.20 26.95 5.12
C ALA A 148 23.63 26.92 4.55
#